data_AF-A0A9P4P6I1-F1
#
_entry.id   AF-A0A9P4P6I1-F1
#
_cell.length_a   1.000
_cell.length_b   1.000
_cell.length_c   1.000
_cell.angle_alpha   90.00
_cell.angle_beta   90.00
_cell.angle_gamma   90.00
#
_symmetry.space_group_name_H-M   'P 1'
#
loop_
_entity.id
_entity.type
_entity.pdbx_description
1 polymer ?
#
loop_
_entity_poly.entity_id
_entity_poly.type
_entity_poly.pdbx_seq_one_letter_code
_entity_poly.pdbx_strand_id
1 'polypeptide(L)'
;MLASLFWAALFAVPSWAQSQFVKGQKWQIILTGVPDVSKSPLPPTDAPVWDVDLFDSDTATIAALKATGKIVICYFSAGTVEDWRSDAKDFPTGDVGKVLPEWPNEKWIQTGSKKVRDIMAKRIKLAGDKGCNAIDPDNVDGYQNDNGLNLKSQDAVDYVKWMATEASKYSMETGLKNALDIVDTLTSTVSFAINEQCAQLGECDRYAAFLAAGKPVFHIEYPTPLNPAAANGVSCTGPGTAGLSTVLKNLALDGPAVYCDGSQVDTPTKGGTGPPRPTRTLTPRPTTTRSTTTRLTTTAPPTTTRTTSARPPPTSTPGPGNGCKAKHWDQCGGNDWKGCTVCESPYTCKGVSPPWYYQCL
;
A
#
# COMPACT_ATOMS: atom_id res chain seq x y z
N MET A 1 59.07 -3.08 41.77
CA MET A 1 58.54 -2.49 40.52
C MET A 1 57.40 -3.37 40.06
N LEU A 2 56.16 -3.00 40.39
CA LEU A 2 54.95 -3.69 39.92
C LEU A 2 54.59 -3.15 38.53
N ALA A 3 54.49 -4.03 37.54
CA ALA A 3 53.92 -3.70 36.24
C ALA A 3 52.66 -4.57 36.03
N SER A 4 51.50 -3.99 36.35
CA SER A 4 50.20 -4.57 36.07
C SER A 4 49.83 -4.30 34.61
N LEU A 5 49.82 -5.35 33.79
CA LEU A 5 49.27 -5.33 32.43
C LEU A 5 47.74 -5.26 32.52
N PHE A 6 47.18 -4.07 32.29
CA PHE A 6 45.76 -3.89 32.05
C PHE A 6 45.43 -4.35 30.63
N TRP A 7 44.73 -5.49 30.52
CA TRP A 7 44.13 -5.93 29.27
C TRP A 7 42.81 -5.18 29.10
N ALA A 8 42.80 -4.14 28.26
CA ALA A 8 41.58 -3.45 27.87
C ALA A 8 40.81 -4.33 26.88
N ALA A 9 39.79 -5.03 27.36
CA ALA A 9 38.79 -5.66 26.51
C ALA A 9 37.96 -4.55 25.84
N LEU A 10 38.18 -4.35 24.53
CA LEU A 10 37.28 -3.57 23.68
C LEU A 10 35.95 -4.33 23.57
N PHE A 11 35.01 -4.04 24.46
CA PHE A 11 33.61 -4.33 24.22
C PHE A 11 33.13 -3.39 23.12
N ALA A 12 33.15 -3.88 21.88
CA ALA A 12 32.37 -3.28 20.81
C ALA A 12 30.89 -3.41 21.21
N VAL A 13 30.36 -2.34 21.79
CA VAL A 13 28.92 -2.20 22.00
C VAL A 13 28.30 -2.34 20.61
N PRO A 14 27.34 -3.25 20.39
CA PRO A 14 26.72 -3.39 19.09
C PRO A 14 26.12 -2.02 18.73
N SER A 15 26.58 -1.50 17.59
CA SER A 15 25.94 -0.44 16.85
C SER A 15 24.43 -0.60 17.00
N TRP A 16 23.75 0.47 17.40
CA TRP A 16 22.31 0.61 17.17
C TRP A 16 22.07 0.13 15.75
N ALA A 17 21.35 -0.97 15.56
CA ALA A 17 21.16 -1.55 14.24
C ALA A 17 20.43 -0.48 13.42
N GLN A 18 21.16 0.17 12.52
CA GLN A 18 20.62 1.20 11.66
C GLN A 18 19.60 0.51 10.75
N SER A 19 18.38 1.07 10.63
CA SER A 19 17.33 0.54 9.76
C SER A 19 17.90 0.21 8.38
N GLN A 20 17.66 -1.01 7.88
CA GLN A 20 18.15 -1.42 6.57
C GLN A 20 17.48 -0.61 5.44
N PHE A 21 16.28 -0.11 5.71
CA PHE A 21 15.50 0.73 4.82
C PHE A 21 15.63 2.20 5.20
N VAL A 22 16.10 3.03 4.26
CA VAL A 22 16.27 4.47 4.45
C VAL A 22 15.71 5.24 3.26
N LYS A 23 15.17 6.43 3.53
CA LYS A 23 14.59 7.34 2.53
C LYS A 23 15.51 7.52 1.32
N GLY A 24 14.92 7.43 0.12
CA GLY A 24 15.60 7.68 -1.16
C GLY A 24 16.49 6.54 -1.67
N GLN A 25 16.50 5.37 -1.02
CA GLN A 25 17.20 4.19 -1.55
C GLN A 25 16.69 3.81 -2.93
N LYS A 26 17.61 3.72 -3.91
CA LYS A 26 17.32 3.15 -5.22
C LYS A 26 16.93 1.67 -5.07
N TRP A 27 16.01 1.21 -5.89
CA TRP A 27 15.48 -0.15 -5.81
C TRP A 27 15.09 -0.69 -7.19
N GLN A 28 14.88 -1.99 -7.25
CA GLN A 28 14.34 -2.71 -8.40
C GLN A 28 13.22 -3.63 -7.91
N ILE A 29 12.18 -3.79 -8.71
CA ILE A 29 11.07 -4.72 -8.47
C ILE A 29 10.86 -5.59 -9.70
N ILE A 30 10.83 -6.91 -9.50
CA ILE A 30 10.62 -7.92 -10.55
C ILE A 30 9.65 -8.98 -10.01
N LEU A 31 8.39 -8.88 -10.42
CA LEU A 31 7.33 -9.82 -10.02
C LEU A 31 6.94 -10.77 -11.16
N THR A 32 7.19 -10.38 -12.42
CA THR A 32 7.10 -11.31 -13.56
C THR A 32 8.48 -11.80 -13.96
N GLY A 33 8.70 -13.09 -13.74
CA GLY A 33 9.97 -13.76 -13.96
C GLY A 33 10.93 -13.65 -12.78
N VAL A 34 12.02 -14.43 -12.83
CA VAL A 34 13.02 -14.52 -11.76
C VAL A 34 14.32 -13.86 -12.22
N PRO A 35 14.98 -13.01 -11.42
CA PRO A 35 16.30 -12.47 -11.79
C PRO A 35 17.30 -13.58 -12.15
N ASP A 36 17.87 -13.54 -13.36
CA ASP A 36 18.83 -14.56 -13.80
C ASP A 36 20.22 -14.27 -13.23
N VAL A 37 20.42 -14.63 -11.96
CA VAL A 37 21.66 -14.42 -11.21
C VAL A 37 22.92 -15.02 -11.87
N SER A 38 22.78 -15.91 -12.86
CA SER A 38 23.90 -16.40 -13.68
C SER A 38 24.52 -15.30 -14.57
N LYS A 39 23.81 -14.19 -14.76
CA LYS A 39 24.23 -13.00 -15.52
C LYS A 39 24.78 -11.88 -14.63
N SER A 40 25.12 -12.19 -13.38
CA SER A 40 25.65 -11.20 -12.44
C SER A 40 26.95 -10.54 -12.97
N PRO A 41 27.17 -9.23 -12.75
CA PRO A 41 26.33 -8.34 -11.96
C PRO A 41 25.04 -7.95 -12.69
N LEU A 42 23.90 -8.03 -11.99
CA LEU A 42 22.61 -7.66 -12.55
C LEU A 42 22.43 -6.13 -12.54
N PRO A 43 21.97 -5.51 -13.63
CA PRO A 43 21.59 -4.11 -13.61
C PRO A 43 20.24 -3.97 -12.86
N PRO A 44 19.98 -2.86 -12.15
CA PRO A 44 20.94 -1.81 -11.80
C PRO A 44 21.91 -2.31 -10.73
N THR A 45 23.21 -2.11 -10.97
CA THR A 45 24.25 -2.51 -10.01
C THR A 45 24.22 -1.65 -8.75
N ASP A 46 23.73 -0.42 -8.85
CA ASP A 46 23.67 0.59 -7.79
C ASP A 46 22.35 0.60 -6.99
N ALA A 47 21.38 -0.28 -7.31
CA ALA A 47 20.18 -0.46 -6.51
C ALA A 47 20.45 -1.43 -5.34
N PRO A 48 20.48 -0.98 -4.08
CA PRO A 48 20.66 -1.85 -2.92
C PRO A 48 19.44 -2.73 -2.62
N VAL A 49 18.22 -2.28 -2.93
CA VAL A 49 16.98 -2.98 -2.57
C VAL A 49 16.37 -3.66 -3.79
N TRP A 50 16.03 -4.94 -3.65
CA TRP A 50 15.44 -5.76 -4.71
C TRP A 50 14.18 -6.44 -4.18
N ASP A 51 13.04 -6.15 -4.80
CA ASP A 51 11.76 -6.78 -4.50
C ASP A 51 11.44 -7.84 -5.55
N VAL A 52 11.24 -9.07 -5.11
CA VAL A 52 11.08 -10.24 -5.98
C VAL A 52 9.92 -11.12 -5.52
N ASP A 53 9.29 -11.84 -6.45
CA ASP A 53 8.23 -12.78 -6.12
C ASP A 53 8.71 -13.90 -5.19
N LEU A 54 8.00 -14.08 -4.05
CA LEU A 54 8.34 -15.05 -3.02
C LEU A 54 8.31 -16.49 -3.52
N PHE A 55 7.36 -16.87 -4.37
CA PHE A 55 7.19 -18.27 -4.76
C PHE A 55 8.14 -18.64 -5.89
N ASP A 56 8.27 -17.76 -6.88
CA ASP A 56 9.07 -18.00 -8.08
C ASP A 56 10.59 -17.91 -7.80
N SER A 57 11.01 -16.99 -6.92
CA SER A 57 12.43 -16.84 -6.57
C SER A 57 12.85 -17.91 -5.57
N ASP A 58 13.66 -18.88 -6.01
CA ASP A 58 14.18 -19.94 -5.13
C ASP A 58 15.23 -19.43 -4.12
N THR A 59 15.54 -20.27 -3.12
CA THR A 59 16.52 -19.94 -2.08
C THR A 59 17.90 -19.60 -2.66
N ALA A 60 18.31 -20.27 -3.74
CA ALA A 60 19.60 -20.03 -4.37
C ALA A 60 19.67 -18.64 -5.03
N THR A 61 18.59 -18.20 -5.68
CA THR A 61 18.46 -16.88 -6.28
C THR A 61 18.52 -15.79 -5.21
N ILE A 62 17.75 -15.93 -4.12
CA ILE A 62 17.76 -14.96 -3.01
C ILE A 62 19.13 -14.90 -2.35
N ALA A 63 19.77 -16.05 -2.09
CA ALA A 63 21.12 -16.11 -1.55
C ALA A 63 22.15 -15.44 -2.47
N ALA A 64 22.06 -15.64 -3.79
CA ALA A 64 22.94 -15.01 -4.77
C ALA A 64 22.78 -13.48 -4.81
N LEU A 65 21.54 -12.96 -4.77
CA LEU A 65 21.29 -11.52 -4.66
C LEU A 65 21.94 -10.97 -3.38
N LYS A 66 21.70 -11.60 -2.23
CA LYS A 66 22.26 -11.17 -0.94
C LYS A 66 23.79 -11.24 -0.90
N ALA A 67 24.40 -12.23 -1.55
CA ALA A 67 25.86 -12.34 -1.67
C ALA A 67 26.49 -11.14 -2.41
N THR A 68 25.71 -10.43 -3.24
CA THR A 68 26.13 -9.16 -3.88
C THR A 68 25.78 -7.91 -3.07
N GLY A 69 25.38 -8.09 -1.79
CA GLY A 69 25.05 -7.00 -0.87
C GLY A 69 23.64 -6.43 -1.04
N LYS A 70 22.75 -7.10 -1.78
CA LYS A 70 21.36 -6.66 -1.93
C LYS A 70 20.54 -6.95 -0.68
N ILE A 71 19.62 -6.05 -0.38
CA ILE A 71 18.52 -6.21 0.58
C ILE A 71 17.33 -6.75 -0.21
N VAL A 72 16.87 -7.95 0.11
CA VAL A 72 15.83 -8.64 -0.66
C VAL A 72 14.46 -8.54 0.03
N ILE A 73 13.51 -7.85 -0.60
CA ILE A 73 12.09 -7.86 -0.23
C ILE A 73 11.43 -9.01 -0.99
N CYS A 74 10.55 -9.76 -0.32
CA CYS A 74 9.81 -10.86 -0.93
C CYS A 74 8.33 -10.53 -0.99
N TYR A 75 7.85 -10.35 -2.22
CA TYR A 75 6.46 -10.11 -2.58
C TYR A 75 5.60 -11.35 -2.41
N PHE A 76 4.41 -11.19 -1.85
CA PHE A 76 3.30 -12.13 -2.04
C PHE A 76 1.98 -11.40 -1.86
N SER A 77 0.91 -11.87 -2.52
CA SER A 77 -0.42 -11.33 -2.20
C SER A 77 -0.89 -11.81 -0.83
N ALA A 78 -1.19 -10.86 0.06
CA ALA A 78 -1.67 -11.12 1.40
C ALA A 78 -3.18 -10.88 1.56
N GLY A 79 -3.80 -10.12 0.65
CA GLY A 79 -5.23 -9.82 0.65
C GLY A 79 -6.05 -10.55 -0.41
N THR A 80 -5.42 -11.39 -1.22
CA THR A 80 -6.10 -12.22 -2.22
C THR A 80 -5.55 -13.65 -2.24
N VAL A 81 -6.32 -14.55 -2.85
CA VAL A 81 -5.87 -15.86 -3.31
C VAL A 81 -5.63 -15.80 -4.81
N GLU A 82 -4.46 -16.26 -5.21
CA GLU A 82 -4.00 -16.37 -6.60
C GLU A 82 -4.07 -17.86 -7.01
N ASP A 83 -4.92 -18.21 -7.98
CA ASP A 83 -5.27 -19.62 -8.24
C ASP A 83 -4.12 -20.51 -8.74
N TRP A 84 -3.05 -19.92 -9.25
CA TRP A 84 -1.84 -20.60 -9.71
C TRP A 84 -0.85 -20.92 -8.59
N ARG A 85 -1.02 -20.34 -7.39
CA ARG A 85 -0.12 -20.61 -6.26
C ARG A 85 -0.38 -22.01 -5.72
N SER A 86 0.70 -22.70 -5.36
CA SER A 86 0.64 -24.09 -4.87
C SER A 86 -0.22 -24.29 -3.60
N ASP A 87 -0.43 -23.22 -2.83
CA ASP A 87 -1.23 -23.18 -1.60
C ASP A 87 -2.65 -22.63 -1.81
N ALA A 88 -3.06 -22.29 -3.04
CA ALA A 88 -4.39 -21.73 -3.33
C ALA A 88 -5.54 -22.65 -2.87
N LYS A 89 -5.32 -23.97 -2.94
CA LYS A 89 -6.28 -24.99 -2.48
C LYS A 89 -6.47 -25.05 -0.96
N ASP A 90 -5.57 -24.44 -0.19
CA ASP A 90 -5.63 -24.45 1.28
C ASP A 90 -6.58 -23.37 1.81
N PHE A 91 -6.98 -22.40 0.97
CA PHE A 91 -7.91 -21.33 1.33
C PHE A 91 -9.33 -21.89 1.53
N PRO A 92 -9.97 -21.63 2.68
CA PRO A 92 -11.35 -22.06 2.89
C PRO A 92 -12.31 -21.34 1.94
N THR A 93 -13.23 -22.08 1.33
CA THR A 93 -14.20 -21.51 0.38
C THR A 93 -15.04 -20.39 0.99
N GLY A 94 -15.36 -20.46 2.29
CA GLY A 94 -16.09 -19.41 3.02
C GLY A 94 -15.27 -18.16 3.34
N ASP A 95 -13.95 -18.21 3.17
CA ASP A 95 -13.04 -17.08 3.37
C ASP A 95 -12.62 -16.42 2.05
N VAL A 96 -13.16 -16.88 0.90
CA VAL A 96 -12.86 -16.35 -0.43
C VAL A 96 -14.02 -15.48 -0.91
N GLY A 97 -13.70 -14.23 -1.25
CA GLY A 97 -14.63 -13.21 -1.70
C GLY A 97 -14.75 -13.10 -3.22
N LYS A 98 -15.05 -11.89 -3.67
CA LYS A 98 -15.20 -11.54 -5.08
C LYS A 98 -13.86 -11.58 -5.81
N VAL A 99 -13.96 -11.78 -7.12
CA VAL A 99 -12.84 -11.64 -8.07
C VAL A 99 -12.35 -10.20 -8.04
N LEU A 100 -11.03 -10.03 -8.04
CA LEU A 100 -10.39 -8.75 -8.24
C LEU A 100 -10.63 -8.33 -9.70
N PRO A 101 -11.31 -7.20 -10.01
CA PRO A 101 -11.83 -6.94 -11.36
C PRO A 101 -10.78 -6.96 -12.48
N GLU A 102 -9.57 -6.52 -12.20
CA GLU A 102 -8.48 -6.51 -13.18
C GLU A 102 -7.83 -7.90 -13.34
N TRP A 103 -8.05 -8.80 -12.39
CA TRP A 103 -7.35 -10.07 -12.22
C TRP A 103 -8.32 -11.24 -12.04
N PRO A 104 -8.78 -11.86 -13.14
CA PRO A 104 -9.81 -12.90 -13.08
C PRO A 104 -9.41 -14.15 -12.28
N ASN A 105 -8.11 -14.39 -12.18
CA ASN A 105 -7.51 -15.53 -11.47
C ASN A 105 -7.20 -15.22 -9.99
N GLU A 106 -7.68 -14.07 -9.51
CA GLU A 106 -7.39 -13.56 -8.18
C GLU A 106 -8.68 -13.14 -7.46
N LYS A 107 -8.80 -13.51 -6.19
CA LYS A 107 -10.02 -13.24 -5.39
C LYS A 107 -9.66 -12.71 -4.02
N TRP A 108 -10.42 -11.74 -3.52
CA TRP A 108 -10.27 -11.22 -2.16
C TRP A 108 -10.39 -12.32 -1.10
N ILE A 109 -9.74 -12.16 0.04
CA ILE A 109 -9.80 -13.11 1.16
C ILE A 109 -10.18 -12.46 2.49
N GLN A 110 -10.75 -13.25 3.40
CA GLN A 110 -11.14 -12.81 4.74
C GLN A 110 -9.90 -12.68 5.65
N THR A 111 -9.30 -11.49 5.72
CA THR A 111 -8.05 -11.22 6.47
C THR A 111 -8.15 -11.44 7.99
N GLY A 112 -9.36 -11.43 8.54
CA GLY A 112 -9.66 -11.78 9.93
C GLY A 112 -9.72 -13.30 10.21
N SER A 113 -9.78 -14.15 9.17
CA SER A 113 -9.88 -15.60 9.36
C SER A 113 -8.59 -16.18 9.93
N LYS A 114 -8.71 -17.04 10.94
CA LYS A 114 -7.57 -17.77 11.49
C LYS A 114 -6.91 -18.66 10.42
N LYS A 115 -7.70 -19.30 9.56
CA LYS A 115 -7.15 -20.20 8.53
C LYS A 115 -6.37 -19.42 7.47
N VAL A 116 -6.87 -18.26 7.07
CA VAL A 116 -6.13 -17.33 6.18
C VAL A 116 -4.82 -16.88 6.83
N ARG A 117 -4.86 -16.49 8.12
CA ARG A 117 -3.65 -16.13 8.87
C ARG A 117 -2.67 -17.29 9.02
N ASP A 118 -3.14 -18.52 9.19
CA ASP A 118 -2.27 -19.71 9.22
C ASP A 118 -1.57 -19.93 7.86
N ILE A 119 -2.24 -19.65 6.74
CA ILE A 119 -1.64 -19.69 5.39
C ILE A 119 -0.59 -18.58 5.24
N MET A 120 -0.92 -17.35 5.59
CA MET A 120 0.04 -16.24 5.50
C MET A 120 1.23 -16.42 6.44
N ALA A 121 1.05 -17.01 7.63
CA ALA A 121 2.17 -17.35 8.50
C ALA A 121 3.13 -18.35 7.84
N LYS A 122 2.62 -19.31 7.04
CA LYS A 122 3.46 -20.21 6.24
C LYS A 122 4.20 -19.46 5.12
N ARG A 123 3.55 -18.51 4.42
CA ARG A 123 4.20 -17.67 3.40
C ARG A 123 5.30 -16.80 4.01
N ILE A 124 5.03 -16.16 5.16
CA ILE A 124 6.01 -15.37 5.90
C ILE A 124 7.17 -16.25 6.38
N LYS A 125 6.88 -17.43 6.92
CA LYS A 125 7.94 -18.39 7.27
C LYS A 125 8.78 -18.77 6.05
N LEU A 126 8.15 -19.05 4.91
CA LEU A 126 8.86 -19.37 3.67
C LEU A 126 9.80 -18.24 3.25
N ALA A 127 9.37 -16.98 3.36
CA ALA A 127 10.23 -15.82 3.10
C ALA A 127 11.45 -15.80 4.05
N GLY A 128 11.23 -16.06 5.34
CA GLY A 128 12.31 -16.19 6.33
C GLY A 128 13.27 -17.34 6.01
N ASP A 129 12.75 -18.52 5.69
CA ASP A 129 13.53 -19.72 5.33
C ASP A 129 14.36 -19.50 4.06
N LYS A 130 13.85 -18.73 3.10
CA LYS A 130 14.57 -18.32 1.89
C LYS A 130 15.61 -17.21 2.14
N GLY A 131 15.55 -16.57 3.30
CA GLY A 131 16.49 -15.53 3.73
C GLY A 131 16.11 -14.12 3.30
N CYS A 132 14.85 -13.84 2.98
CA CYS A 132 14.38 -12.49 2.68
C CYS A 132 14.67 -11.53 3.85
N ASN A 133 14.89 -10.26 3.53
CA ASN A 133 15.11 -9.18 4.50
C ASN A 133 13.79 -8.58 4.99
N ALA A 134 12.77 -8.60 4.15
CA ALA A 134 11.44 -8.09 4.43
C ALA A 134 10.39 -8.74 3.55
N ILE A 135 9.12 -8.49 3.88
CA ILE A 135 7.97 -8.89 3.07
C ILE A 135 7.29 -7.67 2.44
N ASP A 136 6.81 -7.83 1.20
CA ASP A 136 5.83 -6.94 0.54
C ASP A 136 4.47 -7.66 0.45
N PRO A 137 3.60 -7.52 1.48
CA PRO A 137 2.28 -8.11 1.47
C PRO A 137 1.30 -7.26 0.65
N ASP A 138 0.93 -7.73 -0.54
CA ASP A 138 0.04 -7.02 -1.46
C ASP A 138 -1.44 -7.11 -1.09
N ASN A 139 -2.24 -6.23 -1.69
CA ASN A 139 -3.71 -6.23 -1.63
C ASN A 139 -4.28 -6.08 -0.21
N VAL A 140 -3.57 -5.41 0.71
CA VAL A 140 -4.07 -5.15 2.07
C VAL A 140 -5.18 -4.08 2.13
N ASP A 141 -5.52 -3.50 0.99
CA ASP A 141 -6.54 -2.47 0.77
C ASP A 141 -7.90 -3.03 0.29
N GLY A 142 -8.17 -4.32 0.51
CA GLY A 142 -9.44 -4.94 0.13
C GLY A 142 -10.69 -4.23 0.67
N TYR A 143 -10.59 -3.55 1.82
CA TYR A 143 -11.68 -2.73 2.38
C TYR A 143 -12.06 -1.51 1.53
N GLN A 144 -11.21 -1.08 0.60
CA GLN A 144 -11.46 0.02 -0.34
C GLN A 144 -12.10 -0.49 -1.65
N ASN A 145 -12.33 -1.80 -1.76
CA ASN A 145 -12.78 -2.48 -2.96
C ASN A 145 -14.10 -3.23 -2.73
N ASP A 146 -14.81 -3.56 -3.82
CA ASP A 146 -15.95 -4.47 -3.77
C ASP A 146 -15.48 -5.92 -3.54
N ASN A 147 -15.12 -6.23 -2.30
CA ASN A 147 -14.49 -7.48 -1.92
C ASN A 147 -15.49 -8.63 -1.66
N GLY A 148 -16.76 -8.33 -1.41
CA GLY A 148 -17.78 -9.33 -1.07
C GLY A 148 -17.66 -9.97 0.33
N LEU A 149 -16.81 -9.40 1.19
CA LEU A 149 -16.45 -9.92 2.53
C LEU A 149 -16.68 -8.89 3.66
N ASN A 150 -17.15 -7.69 3.32
CA ASN A 150 -17.40 -6.59 4.27
C ASN A 150 -16.15 -6.21 5.08
N LEU A 151 -14.96 -6.29 4.44
CA LEU A 151 -13.70 -5.86 5.05
C LEU A 151 -13.73 -4.36 5.36
N LYS A 152 -13.13 -3.98 6.49
CA LYS A 152 -13.03 -2.60 6.97
C LYS A 152 -11.56 -2.18 7.13
N SER A 153 -11.31 -0.87 7.17
CA SER A 153 -9.97 -0.33 7.38
C SER A 153 -9.31 -0.84 8.66
N GLN A 154 -10.07 -1.01 9.75
CA GLN A 154 -9.55 -1.56 11.00
C GLN A 154 -9.09 -3.02 10.84
N ASP A 155 -9.77 -3.82 10.01
CA ASP A 155 -9.35 -5.20 9.73
C ASP A 155 -7.98 -5.22 9.04
N ALA A 156 -7.75 -4.29 8.11
CA ALA A 156 -6.46 -4.12 7.45
C ALA A 156 -5.36 -3.65 8.41
N VAL A 157 -5.65 -2.68 9.28
CA VAL A 157 -4.70 -2.21 10.31
C VAL A 157 -4.29 -3.37 11.23
N ASP A 158 -5.25 -4.16 11.71
CA ASP A 158 -4.99 -5.29 12.60
C ASP A 158 -4.24 -6.41 11.88
N TYR A 159 -4.52 -6.61 10.60
CA TYR A 159 -3.86 -7.61 9.76
C TYR A 159 -2.41 -7.26 9.44
N VAL A 160 -2.12 -6.01 9.06
CA VAL A 160 -0.74 -5.54 8.82
C VAL A 160 0.10 -5.57 10.11
N LYS A 161 -0.47 -5.15 11.25
CA LYS A 161 0.20 -5.28 12.55
C LYS A 161 0.52 -6.73 12.91
N TRP A 162 -0.42 -7.64 12.63
CA TRP A 162 -0.21 -9.06 12.82
C TRP A 162 0.90 -9.61 11.91
N MET A 163 0.90 -9.27 10.60
CA MET A 163 1.95 -9.69 9.67
C MET A 163 3.33 -9.16 10.07
N ALA A 164 3.43 -7.89 10.49
CA ALA A 164 4.68 -7.33 10.98
C ALA A 164 5.20 -8.08 12.22
N THR A 165 4.30 -8.44 13.14
CA THR A 165 4.65 -9.27 14.31
C THR A 165 5.11 -10.66 13.88
N GLU A 166 4.43 -11.29 12.93
CA GLU A 166 4.79 -12.62 12.42
C GLU A 166 6.14 -12.61 11.69
N ALA A 167 6.39 -11.61 10.84
CA ALA A 167 7.65 -11.44 10.10
C ALA A 167 8.84 -11.21 11.04
N SER A 168 8.64 -10.47 12.14
CA SER A 168 9.69 -10.20 13.12
C SER A 168 10.26 -11.47 13.78
N LYS A 169 9.48 -12.57 13.84
CA LYS A 169 9.96 -13.88 14.34
C LYS A 169 11.10 -14.46 13.49
N TYR A 170 11.22 -14.00 12.24
CA TYR A 170 12.23 -14.42 11.28
C TYR A 170 13.24 -13.29 10.99
N SER A 171 13.30 -12.27 11.85
CA SER A 171 14.15 -11.08 11.68
C SER A 171 13.88 -10.33 10.37
N MET A 172 12.66 -10.42 9.85
CA MET A 172 12.22 -9.68 8.67
C MET A 172 11.45 -8.43 9.05
N GLU A 173 11.60 -7.39 8.24
CA GLU A 173 10.77 -6.20 8.30
C GLU A 173 9.53 -6.35 7.40
N THR A 174 8.61 -5.38 7.44
CA THR A 174 7.35 -5.44 6.68
C THR A 174 7.07 -4.09 6.04
N GLY A 175 6.66 -4.12 4.77
CA GLY A 175 6.17 -2.97 4.03
C GLY A 175 4.66 -2.78 4.16
N LEU A 176 4.19 -1.56 3.87
CA LEU A 176 2.77 -1.29 3.57
C LEU A 176 2.61 -1.01 2.08
N LYS A 177 1.85 -1.87 1.39
CA LYS A 177 1.52 -1.72 -0.02
C LYS A 177 0.24 -0.92 -0.19
N ASN A 178 0.31 0.24 -0.84
CA ASN A 178 -0.81 1.17 -1.04
C ASN A 178 -1.57 1.47 0.27
N ALA A 179 -2.89 1.25 0.32
CA ALA A 179 -3.74 1.49 1.50
C ALA A 179 -3.56 2.90 2.12
N LEU A 180 -3.61 3.94 1.27
CA LEU A 180 -3.11 5.29 1.60
C LEU A 180 -3.81 5.95 2.80
N ASP A 181 -5.06 5.57 3.11
CA ASP A 181 -5.83 6.13 4.23
C ASP A 181 -5.47 5.54 5.59
N ILE A 182 -4.68 4.47 5.66
CA ILE A 182 -4.17 3.87 6.91
C ILE A 182 -2.64 4.03 7.08
N VAL A 183 -1.96 4.68 6.14
CA VAL A 183 -0.50 4.95 6.16
C VAL A 183 -0.07 5.61 7.48
N ASP A 184 -0.73 6.70 7.89
CA ASP A 184 -0.39 7.40 9.13
C ASP A 184 -0.56 6.51 10.37
N THR A 185 -1.58 5.65 10.38
CA THR A 185 -1.85 4.70 11.48
C THR A 185 -0.77 3.63 11.60
N LEU A 186 -0.17 3.23 10.47
CA LEU A 186 0.79 2.13 10.39
C LEU A 186 2.24 2.58 10.31
N THR A 187 2.50 3.90 10.28
CA THR A 187 3.86 4.45 10.12
C THR A 187 4.84 3.94 11.17
N SER A 188 4.40 3.69 12.41
CA SER A 188 5.25 3.13 13.48
C SER A 188 5.40 1.59 13.43
N THR A 189 4.55 0.91 12.65
CA THR A 189 4.48 -0.56 12.57
C THR A 189 5.35 -1.11 11.44
N VAL A 190 5.29 -0.49 10.26
CA VAL A 190 6.00 -0.95 9.05
C VAL A 190 7.28 -0.15 8.84
N SER A 191 8.23 -0.70 8.08
CA SER A 191 9.55 -0.10 7.89
C SER A 191 9.67 0.77 6.64
N PHE A 192 8.84 0.48 5.65
CA PHE A 192 8.76 1.19 4.38
C PHE A 192 7.33 1.11 3.84
N ALA A 193 7.03 1.93 2.84
CA ALA A 193 5.83 1.79 2.04
C ALA A 193 6.22 1.41 0.61
N ILE A 194 5.39 0.61 -0.06
CA ILE A 194 5.43 0.44 -1.52
C ILE A 194 4.16 1.07 -2.08
N ASN A 195 4.31 1.96 -3.04
CA ASN A 195 3.19 2.63 -3.66
C ASN A 195 3.20 2.43 -5.17
N GLU A 196 2.02 2.19 -5.73
CA GLU A 196 1.77 2.32 -7.15
C GLU A 196 0.98 3.61 -7.43
N GLN A 197 1.49 4.41 -8.37
CA GLN A 197 0.75 5.46 -9.07
C GLN A 197 0.29 6.68 -8.24
N CYS A 198 0.86 6.97 -7.07
CA CYS A 198 0.45 8.16 -6.32
C CYS A 198 0.66 9.46 -7.12
N ALA A 199 1.66 9.54 -8.00
CA ALA A 199 1.90 10.76 -8.76
C ALA A 199 0.89 10.89 -9.89
N GLN A 200 0.56 9.78 -10.57
CA GLN A 200 -0.52 9.74 -11.55
C GLN A 200 -1.88 10.12 -10.94
N LEU A 201 -2.14 9.74 -9.69
CA LEU A 201 -3.40 10.01 -9.00
C LEU A 201 -3.43 11.32 -8.19
N GLY A 202 -2.27 11.97 -7.99
CA GLY A 202 -2.16 13.19 -7.18
C GLY A 202 -2.28 12.94 -5.67
N GLU A 203 -1.81 11.78 -5.20
CA GLU A 203 -2.00 11.28 -3.84
C GLU A 203 -0.68 11.10 -3.06
N CYS A 204 0.47 11.48 -3.62
CA CYS A 204 1.79 11.23 -2.99
C CYS A 204 2.00 11.92 -1.64
N ASP A 205 1.31 13.03 -1.38
CA ASP A 205 1.40 13.75 -0.10
C ASP A 205 0.96 12.89 1.10
N ARG A 206 0.22 11.80 0.86
CA ARG A 206 -0.16 10.82 1.89
C ARG A 206 1.04 10.14 2.57
N TYR A 207 2.21 10.15 1.94
CA TYR A 207 3.43 9.55 2.50
C TYR A 207 4.34 10.53 3.23
N ALA A 208 3.91 11.79 3.44
CA ALA A 208 4.74 12.80 4.09
C ALA A 208 5.25 12.37 5.48
N ALA A 209 4.42 11.68 6.27
CA ALA A 209 4.80 11.17 7.59
C ALA A 209 5.91 10.11 7.53
N PHE A 210 5.87 9.20 6.55
CA PHE A 210 6.94 8.22 6.31
C PHE A 210 8.26 8.90 5.98
N LEU A 211 8.22 9.85 5.05
CA LEU A 211 9.40 10.58 4.60
C LEU A 211 9.98 11.48 5.71
N ALA A 212 9.13 12.03 6.58
CA ALA A 212 9.55 12.79 7.76
C ALA A 212 10.19 11.89 8.82
N ALA A 213 9.74 10.65 8.95
CA ALA A 213 10.33 9.63 9.82
C ALA A 213 11.60 8.97 9.24
N GLY A 214 12.08 9.42 8.07
CA GLY A 214 13.28 8.87 7.42
C GLY A 214 13.07 7.50 6.74
N LYS A 215 11.81 7.03 6.66
CA LYS A 215 11.46 5.75 6.04
C LYS A 215 11.30 5.91 4.53
N PRO A 216 11.73 4.93 3.71
CA PRO A 216 11.53 5.00 2.28
C PRO A 216 10.08 4.71 1.88
N VAL A 217 9.72 5.29 0.74
CA VAL A 217 8.52 4.97 -0.01
C VAL A 217 9.01 4.51 -1.37
N PHE A 218 8.98 3.21 -1.59
CA PHE A 218 9.29 2.55 -2.85
C PHE A 218 8.14 2.79 -3.83
N HIS A 219 8.34 3.77 -4.71
CA HIS A 219 7.30 4.35 -5.55
C HIS A 219 7.40 3.83 -6.97
N ILE A 220 6.32 3.26 -7.50
CA ILE A 220 6.21 2.70 -8.84
C ILE A 220 5.25 3.55 -9.67
N GLU A 221 5.70 3.94 -10.85
CA GLU A 221 4.84 4.58 -11.86
C GLU A 221 4.90 3.81 -13.18
N TYR A 222 3.78 3.82 -13.92
CA TYR A 222 3.60 3.01 -15.13
C TYR A 222 3.42 3.89 -16.39
N PRO A 223 4.45 4.64 -16.81
CA PRO A 223 4.36 5.46 -18.00
C PRO A 223 4.21 4.59 -19.26
N THR A 224 3.52 5.11 -20.26
CA THR A 224 3.41 4.49 -21.57
C THR A 224 3.74 5.54 -22.63
N PRO A 225 4.86 5.43 -23.35
CA PRO A 225 5.88 4.36 -23.27
C PRO A 225 6.76 4.40 -22.01
N LEU A 226 7.34 3.25 -21.63
CA LEU A 226 8.41 3.17 -20.64
C LEU A 226 9.74 3.56 -21.30
N ASN A 227 10.17 4.81 -21.13
CA ASN A 227 11.44 5.31 -21.66
C ASN A 227 11.99 6.49 -20.82
N PRO A 228 13.23 6.93 -21.05
CA PRO A 228 13.84 8.05 -20.30
C PRO A 228 13.07 9.36 -20.36
N ALA A 229 12.27 9.62 -21.40
CA ALA A 229 11.49 10.85 -21.48
C ALA A 229 10.41 10.93 -20.37
N ALA A 230 9.92 9.78 -19.89
CA ALA A 230 8.97 9.71 -18.79
C ALA A 230 9.54 10.24 -17.46
N ALA A 231 10.87 10.23 -17.28
CA ALA A 231 11.53 10.79 -16.10
C ALA A 231 11.36 12.32 -15.98
N ASN A 232 11.02 13.01 -17.07
CA ASN A 232 10.72 14.45 -17.03
C ASN A 232 9.26 14.75 -16.68
N GLY A 233 8.42 13.71 -16.54
CA GLY A 233 6.99 13.83 -16.27
C GLY A 233 6.63 13.85 -14.79
N VAL A 234 5.32 13.88 -14.53
CA VAL A 234 4.73 13.96 -13.18
C VAL A 234 5.20 12.86 -12.23
N SER A 235 5.57 11.69 -12.76
CA SER A 235 6.08 10.55 -11.97
C SER A 235 7.35 10.87 -11.17
N CYS A 236 8.16 11.81 -11.66
CA CYS A 236 9.47 12.16 -11.08
C CYS A 236 9.59 13.63 -10.67
N THR A 237 8.79 14.50 -11.26
CA THR A 237 8.83 15.96 -11.01
C THR A 237 7.51 16.50 -10.45
N GLY A 238 6.50 15.63 -10.28
CA GLY A 238 5.19 16.01 -9.79
C GLY A 238 5.16 16.35 -8.30
N PRO A 239 4.09 17.01 -7.82
CA PRO A 239 3.90 17.30 -6.41
C PRO A 239 3.99 16.04 -5.53
N GLY A 240 4.63 16.16 -4.37
CA GLY A 240 4.77 15.06 -3.40
C GLY A 240 5.77 13.97 -3.76
N THR A 241 6.41 14.02 -4.94
CA THR A 241 7.39 13.00 -5.38
C THR A 241 8.78 13.16 -4.76
N ALA A 242 9.07 14.33 -4.18
CA ALA A 242 10.36 14.65 -3.61
C ALA A 242 10.73 13.71 -2.44
N GLY A 243 11.82 12.95 -2.61
CA GLY A 243 12.33 12.02 -1.60
C GLY A 243 11.69 10.62 -1.64
N LEU A 244 10.76 10.36 -2.57
CA LEU A 244 10.33 9.00 -2.89
C LEU A 244 11.46 8.23 -3.58
N SER A 245 11.49 6.93 -3.38
CA SER A 245 12.35 6.01 -4.13
C SER A 245 11.62 5.61 -5.41
N THR A 246 11.65 6.45 -6.45
CA THR A 246 10.86 6.22 -7.66
C THR A 246 11.56 5.25 -8.64
N VAL A 247 10.81 4.28 -9.14
CA VAL A 247 11.13 3.46 -10.30
C VAL A 247 9.97 3.49 -11.30
N LEU A 248 10.26 3.74 -12.56
CA LEU A 248 9.29 3.66 -13.64
C LEU A 248 9.35 2.26 -14.22
N LYS A 249 8.19 1.60 -14.31
CA LYS A 249 8.07 0.20 -14.75
C LYS A 249 7.04 0.09 -15.85
N ASN A 250 7.05 -1.02 -16.57
CA ASN A 250 5.85 -1.45 -17.28
C ASN A 250 4.94 -2.17 -16.28
N LEU A 251 3.69 -2.42 -16.69
CA LEU A 251 2.74 -3.08 -15.81
C LEU A 251 3.11 -4.54 -15.52
N ALA A 252 3.87 -5.22 -16.39
CA ALA A 252 4.29 -6.60 -16.14
C ALA A 252 5.24 -6.71 -14.94
N LEU A 253 5.92 -5.62 -14.54
CA LEU A 253 6.92 -5.65 -13.48
C LEU A 253 7.99 -6.72 -13.76
N ASP A 254 8.46 -6.81 -15.00
CA ASP A 254 9.57 -7.66 -15.44
C ASP A 254 10.91 -6.88 -15.38
N GLY A 255 11.91 -7.27 -16.16
CA GLY A 255 13.28 -6.73 -16.09
C GLY A 255 13.45 -5.22 -16.32
N PRO A 256 12.84 -4.62 -17.36
CA PRO A 256 12.97 -3.21 -17.69
C PRO A 256 12.60 -2.24 -16.56
N ALA A 257 13.40 -1.19 -16.40
CA ALA A 257 13.11 -0.07 -15.51
C ALA A 257 13.74 1.24 -16.02
N VAL A 258 13.10 2.36 -15.71
CA VAL A 258 13.65 3.72 -15.91
C VAL A 258 13.63 4.45 -14.57
N TYR A 259 14.65 5.25 -14.30
CA TYR A 259 14.77 6.04 -13.07
C TYR A 259 14.63 7.53 -13.34
N CYS A 260 14.38 8.32 -12.29
CA CYS A 260 14.16 9.76 -12.41
C CYS A 260 15.40 10.56 -12.83
N ASP A 261 16.59 9.96 -12.81
CA ASP A 261 17.81 10.52 -13.40
C ASP A 261 17.90 10.28 -14.92
N GLY A 262 16.90 9.63 -15.51
CA GLY A 262 16.86 9.24 -16.93
C GLY A 262 17.62 7.95 -17.24
N SER A 263 18.28 7.32 -16.26
CA SER A 263 18.91 6.03 -16.46
C SER A 263 17.87 4.94 -16.73
N GLN A 264 18.21 4.01 -17.61
CA GLN A 264 17.39 2.85 -17.94
C GLN A 264 18.18 1.58 -17.78
N VAL A 265 17.52 0.51 -17.37
CA VAL A 265 18.10 -0.83 -17.25
C VAL A 265 17.13 -1.85 -17.80
N ASP A 266 17.67 -2.98 -18.22
CA ASP A 266 16.91 -4.20 -18.47
C ASP A 266 17.59 -5.33 -17.70
N THR A 267 16.90 -5.81 -16.66
CA THR A 267 17.42 -6.87 -15.80
C THR A 267 17.12 -8.21 -16.46
N PRO A 268 18.14 -9.06 -16.75
CA PRO A 268 17.88 -10.38 -17.28
C PRO A 268 17.00 -11.20 -16.33
N THR A 269 15.86 -11.68 -16.83
CA THR A 269 14.96 -12.57 -16.09
C THR A 269 14.85 -13.93 -16.76
N LYS A 270 14.44 -14.95 -16.00
CA LYS A 270 14.15 -16.30 -16.48
C LYS A 270 12.89 -16.86 -15.81
N GLY A 271 12.14 -17.68 -16.54
CA GLY A 271 11.00 -18.41 -15.97
C GLY A 271 9.93 -17.50 -15.35
N GLY A 272 9.28 -18.01 -14.30
CA GLY A 272 8.12 -17.42 -13.63
C GLY A 272 6.88 -18.31 -13.79
N THR A 273 6.09 -18.46 -12.73
CA THR A 273 4.84 -19.25 -12.76
C THR A 273 3.59 -18.39 -12.75
N GLY A 274 3.73 -17.10 -12.43
CA GLY A 274 2.63 -16.15 -12.49
C GLY A 274 2.09 -15.94 -13.91
N PRO A 275 0.76 -15.79 -14.08
CA PRO A 275 0.19 -15.37 -15.35
C PRO A 275 0.69 -13.95 -15.68
N PRO A 276 0.73 -13.57 -16.97
CA PRO A 276 1.05 -12.20 -17.35
C PRO A 276 0.12 -11.20 -16.65
N ARG A 277 0.70 -10.15 -16.04
CA ARG A 277 -0.06 -9.02 -15.49
C ARG A 277 -0.94 -8.42 -16.60
N PRO A 278 -2.24 -8.16 -16.36
CA PRO A 278 -3.13 -7.56 -17.34
C PRO A 278 -2.55 -6.28 -17.93
N THR A 279 -2.59 -6.15 -19.25
CA THR A 279 -2.36 -4.86 -19.92
C THR A 279 -3.55 -3.95 -19.64
N ARG A 280 -3.35 -2.97 -18.75
CA ARG A 280 -4.35 -1.98 -18.32
C ARG A 280 -5.08 -1.34 -19.50
N THR A 281 -6.41 -1.47 -19.51
CA THR A 281 -7.30 -0.51 -20.17
C THR A 281 -7.73 0.48 -19.09
N LEU A 282 -7.08 1.64 -19.00
CA LEU A 282 -7.44 2.65 -17.99
C LEU A 282 -8.86 3.16 -18.22
N THR A 283 -9.74 2.95 -17.25
CA THR A 283 -10.90 3.82 -17.07
C THR A 283 -10.54 4.83 -15.97
N PRO A 284 -10.53 6.15 -16.22
CA PRO A 284 -10.11 7.13 -15.23
C PRO A 284 -11.02 7.14 -13.99
N ARG A 285 -10.41 7.13 -12.80
CA ARG A 285 -11.05 7.56 -11.56
C ARG A 285 -11.23 9.09 -11.60
N PRO A 286 -12.41 9.68 -11.33
CA PRO A 286 -12.59 11.13 -11.44
C PRO A 286 -11.90 11.86 -10.27
N THR A 287 -10.93 12.72 -10.59
CA THR A 287 -10.30 13.67 -9.65
C THR A 287 -10.62 15.09 -10.13
N THR A 288 -11.27 15.92 -9.31
CA THR A 288 -11.58 17.32 -9.66
C THR A 288 -10.70 18.31 -8.89
N THR A 289 -10.02 19.13 -9.69
CA THR A 289 -9.06 20.19 -9.34
C THR A 289 -9.75 21.36 -8.64
N ARG A 290 -9.13 21.89 -7.56
CA ARG A 290 -9.62 23.06 -6.81
C ARG A 290 -9.03 24.35 -7.39
N SER A 291 -9.88 25.20 -7.96
CA SER A 291 -9.52 26.58 -8.31
C SER A 291 -9.81 27.52 -7.15
N THR A 292 -8.81 28.29 -6.75
CA THR A 292 -8.83 29.25 -5.65
C THR A 292 -9.35 30.60 -6.14
N THR A 293 -10.45 31.09 -5.56
CA THR A 293 -10.80 32.51 -5.67
C THR A 293 -11.20 33.06 -4.30
N THR A 294 -10.54 34.16 -3.97
CA THR A 294 -10.49 34.93 -2.73
C THR A 294 -11.87 35.44 -2.29
N ARG A 295 -12.22 35.26 -1.01
CA ARG A 295 -13.44 35.83 -0.40
C ARG A 295 -13.10 37.08 0.41
N LEU A 296 -13.78 38.19 0.08
CA LEU A 296 -13.83 39.40 0.88
C LEU A 296 -14.72 39.20 2.12
N THR A 297 -14.20 39.68 3.24
CA THR A 297 -14.76 39.77 4.58
C THR A 297 -16.06 40.57 4.66
N THR A 298 -17.00 40.10 5.48
CA THR A 298 -17.90 40.99 6.26
C THR A 298 -18.51 40.22 7.45
N THR A 299 -18.00 40.57 8.64
CA THR A 299 -18.67 40.85 9.92
C THR A 299 -19.93 40.06 10.35
N ALA A 300 -19.75 39.33 11.46
CA ALA A 300 -20.79 38.92 12.42
C ALA A 300 -21.41 40.15 13.13
N PRO A 301 -22.60 40.04 13.76
CA PRO A 301 -22.68 39.73 15.21
C PRO A 301 -24.04 39.08 15.64
N PRO A 302 -24.44 39.01 16.93
CA PRO A 302 -23.87 38.14 17.96
C PRO A 302 -24.93 37.26 18.69
N THR A 303 -24.39 36.22 19.31
CA THR A 303 -24.72 35.51 20.56
C THR A 303 -26.00 35.88 21.35
N THR A 304 -26.77 34.87 21.75
CA THR A 304 -27.31 34.78 23.13
C THR A 304 -27.40 33.32 23.61
N THR A 305 -26.95 33.14 24.85
CA THR A 305 -26.77 31.93 25.66
C THR A 305 -27.99 31.56 26.50
N ARG A 306 -28.20 30.26 26.77
CA ARG A 306 -28.37 29.59 28.11
C ARG A 306 -29.05 28.21 27.96
N THR A 307 -28.37 27.11 28.33
CA THR A 307 -28.55 26.27 29.57
C THR A 307 -30.00 25.78 29.79
N THR A 308 -30.34 24.50 30.02
CA THR A 308 -29.68 23.36 30.69
C THR A 308 -30.46 22.06 30.42
N SER A 309 -29.74 20.93 30.39
CA SER A 309 -30.08 19.60 30.98
C SER A 309 -31.40 18.89 30.67
N ALA A 310 -31.32 17.71 30.01
CA ALA A 310 -31.85 16.42 30.49
C ALA A 310 -31.66 15.32 29.42
N ARG A 311 -31.26 14.12 29.85
CA ARG A 311 -31.03 12.93 29.01
C ARG A 311 -32.35 12.20 28.67
N PRO A 312 -32.54 11.75 27.42
CA PRO A 312 -33.50 10.68 27.10
C PRO A 312 -32.87 9.43 26.40
N PRO A 313 -33.66 8.34 26.21
CA PRO A 313 -33.24 6.94 26.01
C PRO A 313 -32.83 6.56 24.57
N PRO A 314 -32.46 5.29 24.28
CA PRO A 314 -32.04 4.88 22.93
C PRO A 314 -33.26 4.74 22.01
N THR A 315 -33.20 5.31 20.81
CA THR A 315 -34.32 5.24 19.86
C THR A 315 -33.88 4.74 18.49
N SER A 316 -34.63 3.74 18.07
CA SER A 316 -34.84 3.16 16.75
C SER A 316 -34.79 4.13 15.56
N THR A 317 -34.28 3.61 14.44
CA THR A 317 -34.41 4.11 13.07
C THR A 317 -35.87 4.38 12.67
N PRO A 318 -36.20 5.60 12.21
CA PRO A 318 -37.45 5.87 11.49
C PRO A 318 -37.25 5.83 9.96
N GLY A 319 -38.18 5.17 9.27
CA GLY A 319 -38.41 5.29 7.83
C GLY A 319 -39.13 6.59 7.43
N PRO A 320 -39.62 6.69 6.17
CA PRO A 320 -39.47 7.87 5.33
C PRO A 320 -40.53 8.97 5.53
N GLY A 321 -40.09 10.22 5.38
CA GLY A 321 -40.90 11.29 4.77
C GLY A 321 -41.79 12.13 5.69
N ASN A 322 -41.21 13.19 6.28
CA ASN A 322 -41.69 14.59 6.30
C ASN A 322 -41.17 15.30 7.56
N GLY A 323 -39.94 15.79 7.49
CA GLY A 323 -39.34 16.66 8.53
C GLY A 323 -37.93 16.28 8.95
N CYS A 324 -37.46 15.09 8.61
CA CYS A 324 -36.09 14.69 8.90
C CYS A 324 -35.11 15.34 7.90
N LYS A 325 -33.97 15.80 8.42
CA LYS A 325 -32.91 16.42 7.63
C LYS A 325 -31.62 15.62 7.79
N ALA A 326 -30.96 15.33 6.68
CA ALA A 326 -29.65 14.68 6.65
C ALA A 326 -28.55 15.72 6.97
N LYS A 327 -27.58 15.37 7.82
CA LYS A 327 -26.47 16.27 8.20
C LYS A 327 -25.46 16.39 7.06
N HIS A 328 -24.51 17.30 7.20
CA HIS A 328 -23.35 17.35 6.31
C HIS A 328 -22.72 15.95 6.19
N TRP A 329 -22.50 15.49 4.96
CA TRP A 329 -21.96 14.17 4.63
C TRP A 329 -22.90 12.97 4.81
N ASP A 330 -24.13 13.16 5.28
CA ASP A 330 -25.11 12.07 5.31
C ASP A 330 -25.73 11.84 3.92
N GLN A 331 -26.19 10.61 3.68
CA GLN A 331 -26.91 10.27 2.47
C GLN A 331 -28.28 10.97 2.43
N CYS A 332 -28.59 11.59 1.30
CA CYS A 332 -29.83 12.31 1.06
C CYS A 332 -30.62 11.78 -0.15
N GLY A 333 -30.15 10.71 -0.77
CA GLY A 333 -30.81 10.13 -1.94
C GLY A 333 -30.01 9.00 -2.55
N GLY A 334 -30.58 8.38 -3.57
CA GLY A 334 -30.03 7.19 -4.20
C GLY A 334 -31.13 6.20 -4.54
N ASN A 335 -30.86 5.29 -5.48
CA ASN A 335 -31.78 4.21 -5.79
C ASN A 335 -32.02 3.37 -4.53
N ASP A 336 -33.28 3.03 -4.26
CA ASP A 336 -33.74 2.35 -3.04
C ASP A 336 -33.53 3.08 -1.70
N TRP A 337 -33.06 4.33 -1.68
CA TRP A 337 -32.90 5.11 -0.44
C TRP A 337 -34.25 5.39 0.24
N LYS A 338 -34.35 5.07 1.54
CA LYS A 338 -35.55 5.28 2.37
C LYS A 338 -35.33 6.29 3.52
N GLY A 339 -34.16 6.92 3.59
CA GLY A 339 -33.83 7.91 4.62
C GLY A 339 -34.23 9.34 4.23
N CYS A 340 -33.68 10.33 4.93
CA CYS A 340 -34.00 11.73 4.69
C CYS A 340 -33.56 12.18 3.30
N THR A 341 -34.35 13.03 2.65
CA THR A 341 -34.06 13.56 1.31
C THR A 341 -33.76 15.05 1.29
N VAL A 342 -33.98 15.73 2.42
CA VAL A 342 -33.69 17.15 2.62
C VAL A 342 -32.44 17.27 3.49
N CYS A 343 -31.53 18.16 3.12
CA CYS A 343 -30.32 18.42 3.91
C CYS A 343 -30.54 19.51 4.96
N GLU A 344 -29.81 19.42 6.06
CA GLU A 344 -29.69 20.55 6.99
C GLU A 344 -29.07 21.76 6.29
N SER A 345 -29.56 22.97 6.58
CA SER A 345 -28.95 24.20 6.06
C SER A 345 -27.53 24.33 6.60
N PRO A 346 -26.51 24.70 5.80
CA PRO A 346 -26.58 25.26 4.44
C PRO A 346 -26.42 24.23 3.30
N TYR A 347 -26.45 22.94 3.59
CA TYR A 347 -26.10 21.88 2.63
C TYR A 347 -27.25 21.60 1.66
N THR A 348 -26.90 21.08 0.48
CA THR A 348 -27.85 20.70 -0.56
C THR A 348 -27.64 19.24 -0.93
N CYS A 349 -28.72 18.54 -1.28
CA CYS A 349 -28.61 17.14 -1.67
C CYS A 349 -27.99 17.05 -3.06
N LYS A 350 -26.73 16.62 -3.14
CA LYS A 350 -25.99 16.54 -4.40
C LYS A 350 -25.74 15.10 -4.79
N GLY A 351 -25.91 14.80 -6.07
CA GLY A 351 -25.57 13.51 -6.64
C GLY A 351 -24.06 13.29 -6.58
N VAL A 352 -23.63 12.33 -5.76
CA VAL A 352 -22.23 11.91 -5.71
C VAL A 352 -22.00 10.77 -6.71
N SER A 353 -22.98 9.87 -6.87
CA SER A 353 -23.02 8.85 -7.93
C SER A 353 -24.46 8.57 -8.38
N PRO A 354 -25.16 9.50 -9.06
CA PRO A 354 -26.50 9.28 -9.59
C PRO A 354 -26.60 8.06 -10.54
N PRO A 355 -27.71 7.30 -10.53
CA PRO A 355 -28.88 7.46 -9.67
C PRO A 355 -28.73 6.82 -8.26
N TRP A 356 -27.58 6.23 -7.93
CA TRP A 356 -27.41 5.32 -6.79
C TRP A 356 -27.09 6.00 -5.45
N TYR A 357 -26.41 7.16 -5.45
CA TYR A 357 -26.00 7.83 -4.21
C TYR A 357 -25.99 9.35 -4.32
N TYR A 358 -26.65 10.01 -3.36
CA TYR A 358 -26.68 11.45 -3.18
C TYR A 358 -26.35 11.78 -1.72
N GLN A 359 -25.59 12.84 -1.49
CA GLN A 359 -25.08 13.23 -0.18
C GLN A 359 -25.33 14.72 0.07
N CYS A 360 -25.51 15.10 1.34
CA CYS A 360 -25.59 16.51 1.73
C CYS A 360 -24.22 17.17 1.71
N LEU A 361 -24.05 18.15 0.80
CA LEU A 361 -22.81 18.88 0.52
C LEU A 361 -23.02 20.40 0.45
#